data_AF-A0A0D6PZQ2-F1
#
_entry.id   AF-A0A0D6PZQ2-F1
#
_cell.length_a   1.000
_cell.length_b   1.000
_cell.length_c   1.000
_cell.angle_alpha   90.00
_cell.angle_beta   90.00
_cell.angle_gamma   90.00
#
_symmetry.space_group_name_H-M   'P 1'
#
loop_
_entity.id
_entity.type
_entity.pdbx_description
1 polymer ?
#
loop_
_entity_poly.entity_id
_entity_poly.type
_entity_poly.pdbx_seq_one_letter_code
_entity_poly.pdbx_strand_id
1 'polypeptide(L)' 'MMGSHLDTPSTGGRYDRISGVGHDVAHMIRICPAAMIFIPRRDGLNYNQAEHADPGDIVAGANVLAYTIMAADEHCDPA' A
#
# COMPACT_ATOMS: atom_id res chain seq x y z
N MET A 1 -18.45 -11.65 7.51
CA MET A 1 -18.05 -10.55 8.41
C MET A 1 -16.80 -9.91 7.82
N MET A 2 -16.95 -8.77 7.14
CA MET A 2 -15.84 -8.03 6.53
C MET A 2 -15.38 -7.02 7.58
N GLY A 3 -14.29 -7.31 8.29
CA GLY A 3 -13.74 -6.43 9.32
C GLY A 3 -13.17 -5.17 8.69
N SER A 4 -13.72 -4.01 9.03
CA SER A 4 -13.12 -2.73 8.71
C SER A 4 -11.76 -2.61 9.39
N HIS A 5 -10.79 -2.04 8.69
CA HIS A 5 -9.44 -1.68 9.15
C HIS A 5 -9.39 -0.87 10.49
N LEU A 6 -10.53 -0.49 11.08
CA LEU A 6 -10.58 0.22 12.36
C LEU A 6 -10.35 -0.69 13.58
N ASP A 7 -10.39 -2.02 13.44
CA ASP A 7 -10.34 -2.94 14.58
C ASP A 7 -9.01 -3.68 14.78
N THR A 8 -7.95 -3.38 14.02
CA THR A 8 -6.63 -3.96 14.32
C THR A 8 -6.03 -3.17 15.50
N PRO A 9 -5.95 -3.74 16.72
CA PRO A 9 -5.33 -3.06 17.83
C PRO A 9 -3.86 -2.81 17.47
N SER A 10 -3.28 -1.70 17.91
CA SER A 10 -1.84 -1.48 17.78
C SER A 10 -1.08 -2.61 18.48
N THR A 11 -0.63 -3.61 17.73
CA THR A 11 0.13 -4.75 18.24
C THR A 11 1.55 -4.30 18.58
N GLY A 12 1.69 -3.53 19.66
CA GLY A 12 2.97 -3.24 20.32
C GLY A 12 4.09 -2.80 19.37
N GLY A 13 3.83 -1.90 18.43
CA GLY A 13 4.86 -1.35 17.53
C GLY A 13 5.11 -2.12 16.24
N ARG A 14 4.28 -3.11 15.89
CA ARG A 14 4.30 -3.72 14.55
C ARG A 14 3.15 -3.15 13.72
N TYR A 15 3.48 -2.35 12.71
CA TYR A 15 2.54 -2.03 11.64
C TYR A 15 2.19 -3.33 10.92
N ASP A 16 1.05 -3.91 11.26
CA ASP A 16 0.45 -4.95 10.44
C ASP A 16 0.02 -4.27 9.13
N ARG A 17 0.87 -4.33 8.10
CA ARG A 17 0.61 -3.75 6.77
C ARG A 17 -0.32 -4.64 5.92
N ILE A 18 -1.22 -5.41 6.54
CA ILE A 18 -2.24 -6.16 5.83
C ILE A 18 -3.39 -5.20 5.49
N SER A 19 -3.74 -5.10 4.21
CA SER A 19 -4.91 -4.30 3.81
C SER A 19 -6.20 -4.96 4.25
N GLY A 20 -7.02 -4.21 5.00
CA GLY A 20 -8.39 -4.62 5.37
C GLY A 20 -9.42 -4.42 4.25
N VAL A 21 -9.02 -3.87 3.09
CA VAL A 21 -9.89 -3.65 1.92
C VAL A 21 -9.32 -4.33 0.69
N GLY A 22 -10.22 -4.79 -0.20
CA GLY A 22 -9.82 -5.40 -1.45
C GLY A 22 -9.11 -4.39 -2.36
N HIS A 23 -7.96 -4.78 -2.91
CA HIS A 23 -7.26 -4.05 -3.95
C HIS A 23 -7.07 -4.95 -5.18
N ASP A 24 -6.93 -4.34 -6.35
CA ASP A 24 -6.73 -5.07 -7.61
C ASP A 24 -5.51 -5.99 -7.57
N VAL A 25 -4.52 -5.69 -6.72
CA VAL A 25 -3.36 -6.57 -6.47
C VAL A 25 -3.80 -8.01 -6.14
N ALA A 26 -4.91 -8.20 -5.42
CA ALA A 26 -5.42 -9.51 -5.04
C ALA A 26 -5.84 -10.35 -6.25
N HIS A 27 -6.17 -9.70 -7.37
CA HIS A 27 -6.40 -10.34 -8.65
C HIS A 27 -5.10 -10.48 -9.46
N MET A 28 -4.24 -9.45 -9.47
CA MET A 28 -2.99 -9.44 -10.25
C MET A 28 -1.99 -10.51 -9.82
N ILE A 29 -1.90 -10.84 -8.53
CA ILE A 29 -0.97 -11.88 -8.01
C ILE A 29 -1.17 -13.26 -8.66
N ARG A 30 -2.29 -13.49 -9.35
CA ARG A 30 -2.57 -14.75 -10.06
C ARG A 30 -1.93 -14.85 -11.43
N ILE A 31 -1.51 -13.73 -12.01
CA ILE A 31 -1.01 -13.65 -13.40
C ILE A 31 0.42 -13.10 -13.49
N CYS A 32 0.89 -12.38 -12.47
CA CYS A 32 2.27 -11.89 -12.40
C CYS A 32 2.68 -11.63 -10.92
N PRO A 33 3.99 -11.51 -10.63
CA PRO A 33 4.45 -10.98 -9.36
C PRO A 33 3.86 -9.57 -9.13
N ALA A 34 3.16 -9.37 -8.01
CA ALA A 34 2.50 -8.12 -7.70
C ALA A 34 2.61 -7.78 -6.20
N ALA A 35 2.74 -6.50 -5.89
CA ALA A 35 2.88 -5.98 -4.53
C ALA A 35 2.23 -4.59 -4.41
N MET A 36 2.11 -4.09 -3.17
CA MET A 36 1.56 -2.77 -2.87
C MET A 36 2.53 -1.94 -2.03
N ILE A 37 2.45 -0.62 -2.19
CA ILE A 37 3.12 0.37 -1.35
C ILE A 37 2.04 1.14 -0.59
N PHE A 38 2.14 1.18 0.74
CA PHE A 38 1.27 1.98 1.60
C PHE A 38 2.00 3.20 2.12
N ILE A 39 1.31 4.35 2.12
CA ILE A 39 1.75 5.58 2.79
C ILE A 39 0.86 5.86 4.00
N PRO A 40 1.37 6.58 5.02
CA PRO A 40 0.56 7.04 6.13
C PRO A 40 -0.63 7.89 5.69
N ARG A 41 -1.71 7.80 6.46
CA ARG A 41 -2.87 8.69 6.35
C ARG A 41 -3.18 9.26 7.72
N ARG A 42 -3.60 10.52 7.76
CA ARG A 42 -3.99 11.18 9.01
C ARG A 42 -5.20 10.46 9.59
N ASP A 43 -5.09 10.10 10.87
CA ASP A 43 -6.14 9.47 11.67
C ASP A 43 -6.73 8.16 11.07
N GLY A 44 -6.06 7.55 10.10
CA GLY A 44 -6.51 6.31 9.45
C GLY A 44 -7.85 6.43 8.70
N LEU A 45 -8.29 7.65 8.37
CA LEU A 45 -9.58 7.91 7.73
C LEU A 45 -9.59 7.47 6.26
N ASN A 46 -10.66 6.78 5.85
CA ASN A 46 -10.91 6.30 4.49
C ASN A 46 -12.34 6.63 4.08
N TYR A 47 -12.58 6.85 2.78
CA TYR A 47 -13.92 7.13 2.24
C TYR A 47 -14.58 8.33 2.94
N ASN A 48 -13.76 9.29 3.36
CA ASN A 48 -14.17 10.47 4.10
C ASN A 48 -13.61 11.71 3.41
N GLN A 49 -14.38 12.80 3.34
CA GLN A 49 -13.93 14.06 2.75
C GLN A 49 -12.72 14.67 3.47
N ALA A 50 -12.52 14.33 4.75
CA ALA A 50 -11.36 14.72 5.54
C ALA A 50 -10.14 13.80 5.37
N GLU A 51 -10.22 12.78 4.49
CA GLU A 51 -9.08 11.92 4.18
C GLU A 51 -7.90 12.76 3.67
N HIS A 52 -6.72 12.53 4.27
CA HIS A 52 -5.54 13.33 4.01
C HIS A 52 -4.27 12.50 4.15
N ALA A 53 -3.36 12.65 3.20
CA ALA A 53 -1.98 12.21 3.28
C ALA A 53 -1.08 13.45 3.23
N ASP A 54 -0.08 13.51 4.12
CA ASP A 54 0.83 14.64 4.15
C ASP A 54 1.67 14.66 2.84
N PRO A 55 1.93 15.85 2.24
CA PRO A 55 2.65 15.93 0.97
C PRO A 55 4.01 15.22 0.99
N GLY A 56 4.70 15.21 2.13
CA GLY A 56 5.97 14.50 2.29
C GLY A 56 5.82 12.97 2.16
N ASP A 57 4.75 12.39 2.72
CA ASP A 57 4.47 10.96 2.63
C ASP A 57 4.08 10.56 1.21
N ILE A 58 3.34 11.41 0.51
CA ILE A 58 3.00 11.22 -0.91
C ILE A 58 4.28 11.19 -1.76
N VAL A 59 5.19 12.14 -1.55
CA VAL A 59 6.48 12.19 -2.26
C VAL A 59 7.32 10.96 -1.94
N ALA A 60 7.38 10.55 -0.66
CA ALA A 60 8.11 9.36 -0.27
C ALA A 60 7.54 8.10 -0.94
N GLY A 61 6.22 7.92 -0.95
CA GLY A 61 5.56 6.80 -1.62
C GLY A 61 5.80 6.78 -3.14
N ALA A 62 5.72 7.94 -3.77
CA ALA A 62 6.00 8.10 -5.21
C ALA A 62 7.45 7.75 -5.55
N ASN A 63 8.40 8.16 -4.71
CA ASN A 63 9.81 7.81 -4.90
C ASN A 63 10.04 6.30 -4.78
N VAL A 64 9.46 5.65 -3.76
CA VAL A 64 9.55 4.18 -3.62
C VAL A 64 8.97 3.49 -4.85
N LEU A 65 7.83 3.95 -5.36
CA LEU A 65 7.25 3.40 -6.59
C LEU A 65 8.21 3.56 -7.78
N ALA A 66 8.74 4.76 -8.00
CA ALA A 66 9.66 5.05 -9.11
C ALA A 66 10.90 4.16 -9.07
N TYR A 67 11.57 4.08 -7.91
CA TYR A 67 12.75 3.22 -7.75
C TYR A 67 12.42 1.73 -7.88
N THR A 68 11.24 1.30 -7.42
CA THR A 68 10.80 -0.09 -7.55
C THR A 68 10.57 -0.47 -9.00
N ILE A 69 9.97 0.42 -9.81
CA ILE A 69 9.78 0.18 -11.24
C ILE A 69 11.12 0.08 -11.96
N MET A 70 12.06 0.99 -11.67
CA MET A 70 13.41 0.92 -12.25
C MET A 70 14.12 -0.38 -11.88
N ALA A 71 14.08 -0.77 -10.60
CA ALA A 71 14.67 -2.02 -10.15
C ALA A 71 13.99 -3.25 -10.79
N ALA A 72 12.66 -3.21 -10.95
CA ALA A 72 11.92 -4.29 -11.60
C ALA A 72 12.27 -4.43 -13.09
N ASP A 73 12.50 -3.31 -13.78
CA ASP A 73 12.94 -3.28 -15.18
C ASP A 73 14.31 -3.95 -15.35
N GLU A 74 15.27 -3.67 -14.46
CA GLU A 74 16.59 -4.33 -14.46
C GLU A 74 16.52 -5.85 -14.25
N HIS A 75 15.47 -6.34 -13.60
CA HIS A 75 15.24 -7.76 -13.33
C HIS A 75 14.21 -8.38 -14.28
N CYS A 76 13.70 -7.61 -15.24
CA CYS A 76 12.81 -8.12 -16.27
C CYS A 76 13.67 -8.86 -17.28
N ASP A 77 13.62 -10.19 -17.27
CA ASP A 77 14.27 -11.01 -18.28
C ASP A 77 13.70 -10.61 -19.65
N PRO A 78 14.52 -10.09 -20.60
CA PRO A 78 14.05 -9.82 -21.94
C PRO A 78 13.81 -11.18 -22.60
N ALA A 79 12.58 -11.67 -22.49
CA ALA A 79 12.12 -12.87 -23.18
C ALA A 79 12.49 -12.86 -24.68
#